data_AF-A0A0G0WTF5-F1
#
_entry.id   AF-A0A0G0WTF5-F1
#
_cell.length_a   1.000
_cell.length_b   1.000
_cell.length_c   1.000
_cell.angle_alpha   90.00
_cell.angle_beta   90.00
_cell.angle_gamma   90.00
#
_symmetry.space_group_name_H-M   'P 1'
#
loop_
_entity.id
_entity.type
_entity.pdbx_description
1 polymer ?
#
loop_
_entity_poly.entity_id
_entity_poly.type
_entity_poly.pdbx_seq_one_letter_code
_entity_poly.pdbx_strand_id
1 'polypeptide(L)'
;MQNLAFMGTNVSQGLGRGVVIATGKKTELGKTSHLLQVKPHQTESQKGIASFGMFLFRIILIFSLGIFLFLAIFKHDWIESLLFALAIAVGISPELLPVIITINLSKGAQKMSKKHVIVKRLMSIEDLGNTDVLCTDKTGTLTAGNIALKDYFDFNKNKNQEILKYSLLCNIFTISKNITGNPLDEAILYFAKKNHLTKLTSGYKIIDSLSFDFIRRRMSVIVEKKSQRLLICKGAVEETLKICRQVIL
;
A
#
# COMPACT_ATOMS: atom_id res chain seq x y z
N MET A 1 -18.23 -8.41 -18.29
CA MET A 1 -18.01 -8.31 -16.82
C MET A 1 -19.08 -7.49 -16.07
N GLN A 2 -20.06 -6.86 -16.74
CA GLN A 2 -21.05 -5.99 -16.08
C GLN A 2 -22.15 -6.74 -15.28
N ASN A 3 -22.19 -8.07 -15.35
CA ASN A 3 -23.20 -8.94 -14.74
C ASN A 3 -22.65 -9.79 -13.57
N LEU A 4 -21.46 -9.47 -13.05
CA LEU A 4 -20.82 -10.20 -11.96
C LEU A 4 -20.57 -9.28 -10.77
N ALA A 5 -20.85 -9.78 -9.57
CA ALA A 5 -20.46 -9.16 -8.31
C ALA A 5 -19.46 -10.08 -7.59
N PHE A 6 -18.43 -9.48 -6.98
CA PHE A 6 -17.31 -10.24 -6.41
C PHE A 6 -17.30 -10.15 -4.87
N MET A 7 -16.95 -11.26 -4.22
CA MET A 7 -16.73 -11.30 -2.77
C MET A 7 -15.64 -10.27 -2.38
N GLY A 8 -15.91 -9.48 -1.34
CA GLY A 8 -15.01 -8.42 -0.86
C GLY A 8 -15.18 -7.06 -1.55
N THR A 9 -16.12 -6.93 -2.48
CA THR A 9 -16.53 -5.63 -3.04
C THR A 9 -17.79 -5.11 -2.35
N ASN A 10 -17.96 -3.79 -2.35
CA ASN A 10 -19.13 -3.12 -1.77
C ASN A 10 -19.97 -2.49 -2.88
N VAL A 11 -21.30 -2.49 -2.71
CA VAL A 11 -22.22 -1.76 -3.58
C VAL A 11 -22.16 -0.29 -3.21
N SER A 12 -21.67 0.56 -4.12
CA SER A 12 -21.60 2.00 -3.88
C SER A 12 -22.95 2.69 -4.06
N GLN A 13 -23.77 2.24 -5.02
CA GLN A 13 -25.08 2.82 -5.34
C GLN A 13 -26.03 1.77 -5.95
N GLY A 14 -27.33 1.96 -5.74
CA GLY A 14 -28.40 1.15 -6.36
C GLY A 14 -28.78 -0.12 -5.58
N LEU A 15 -29.63 -0.93 -6.19
CA LEU A 15 -30.12 -2.20 -5.66
C LEU A 15 -30.07 -3.26 -6.76
N GLY A 16 -29.74 -4.50 -6.41
CA GLY A 16 -29.66 -5.60 -7.36
C GLY A 16 -29.95 -6.95 -6.69
N ARG A 17 -30.39 -7.91 -7.50
CA ARG A 17 -30.51 -9.33 -7.11
C ARG A 17 -29.71 -10.17 -8.09
N GLY A 18 -29.13 -11.25 -7.61
CA GLY A 18 -28.33 -12.15 -8.43
C GLY A 18 -28.27 -13.55 -7.84
N VAL A 19 -27.78 -14.49 -8.63
CA VAL A 19 -27.57 -15.88 -8.20
C VAL A 19 -26.15 -16.04 -7.70
N VAL A 20 -25.98 -16.70 -6.55
CA VAL A 20 -24.66 -17.02 -6.01
C VAL A 20 -24.02 -18.12 -6.85
N ILE A 21 -22.96 -17.79 -7.59
CA ILE A 21 -22.24 -18.74 -8.45
C ILE A 21 -20.99 -19.35 -7.77
N ALA A 22 -20.47 -18.73 -6.71
CA ALA A 22 -19.31 -19.21 -5.96
C ALA A 22 -19.34 -18.73 -4.50
N THR A 23 -18.85 -19.56 -3.58
CA THR A 23 -18.75 -19.25 -2.14
C THR A 23 -17.39 -19.64 -1.57
N GLY A 24 -16.99 -18.99 -0.47
CA GLY A 24 -15.75 -19.30 0.26
C GLY A 24 -14.49 -19.28 -0.63
N LYS A 25 -13.67 -20.34 -0.53
CA LYS A 25 -12.42 -20.50 -1.29
C LYS A 25 -12.59 -20.53 -2.81
N LYS A 26 -13.79 -20.83 -3.31
CA LYS A 26 -14.07 -20.88 -4.76
C LYS A 26 -14.30 -19.49 -5.37
N THR A 27 -14.46 -18.45 -4.56
CA THR A 27 -14.53 -17.06 -5.02
C THR A 27 -13.16 -16.56 -5.48
N GLU A 28 -13.12 -15.52 -6.33
CA GLU A 28 -11.85 -14.94 -6.79
C GLU A 28 -10.99 -14.42 -5.63
N LEU A 29 -11.59 -13.76 -4.63
CA LEU A 29 -10.88 -13.33 -3.42
C LEU A 29 -10.39 -14.53 -2.58
N GLY A 30 -11.17 -15.62 -2.53
CA GLY A 30 -10.78 -16.85 -1.85
C GLY A 30 -9.57 -17.52 -2.50
N LYS A 31 -9.53 -17.56 -3.83
CA LYS A 31 -8.40 -18.10 -4.59
C LYS A 31 -7.12 -17.29 -4.36
N THR A 32 -7.19 -15.96 -4.41
CA THR A 32 -6.01 -15.09 -4.17
C THR A 32 -5.51 -15.17 -2.73
N SER A 33 -6.42 -15.19 -1.75
CA SER A 33 -6.04 -15.37 -0.34
C SER A 33 -5.29 -16.69 -0.08
N HIS A 34 -5.68 -17.78 -0.74
CA HIS A 34 -4.99 -19.06 -0.62
C HIS A 34 -3.55 -19.01 -1.18
N LEU A 35 -3.33 -18.30 -2.28
CA LEU A 35 -1.99 -18.10 -2.84
C LEU A 35 -1.07 -17.31 -1.90
N LEU A 36 -1.63 -16.44 -1.06
CA LEU A 36 -0.88 -15.64 -0.08
C LEU A 36 -0.49 -16.43 1.19
N GLN A 37 -1.07 -17.61 1.43
CA GLN A 37 -0.75 -18.46 2.59
C GLN A 37 0.49 -19.34 2.37
N VAL A 38 1.09 -19.30 1.18
CA VAL A 38 2.31 -20.07 0.89
C VAL A 38 3.43 -19.62 1.82
N LYS A 39 4.09 -20.59 2.46
CA LYS A 39 5.21 -20.31 3.38
C LYS A 39 6.26 -19.46 2.65
N PRO A 40 6.75 -18.37 3.28
CA PRO A 40 7.82 -17.58 2.69
C PRO A 40 9.04 -18.47 2.47
N HIS A 41 9.69 -18.32 1.31
CA HIS A 41 10.93 -19.01 1.00
C HIS A 41 12.04 -18.53 1.96
N GLN A 42 13.02 -19.39 2.22
CA GLN A 42 14.22 -19.00 2.96
C GLN A 42 14.91 -17.84 2.26
N THR A 43 15.33 -16.84 3.04
CA THR A 43 16.01 -15.67 2.49
C THR A 43 17.43 -16.02 2.04
N GLU A 44 18.01 -15.23 1.14
CA GLU A 44 19.37 -15.50 0.64
C GLU A 44 20.40 -15.48 1.77
N SER A 45 20.27 -14.54 2.70
CA SER A 45 21.11 -14.46 3.89
C SER A 45 20.98 -15.69 4.79
N GLN A 46 19.78 -16.26 4.94
CA GLN A 46 19.59 -17.52 5.67
C GLN A 46 20.30 -18.69 4.98
N LYS A 47 20.22 -18.77 3.65
CA LYS A 47 20.95 -19.77 2.86
C LYS A 47 22.46 -19.58 2.98
N GLY A 48 22.93 -18.33 2.94
CA GLY A 48 24.33 -17.95 3.15
C GLY A 48 24.85 -18.43 4.49
N ILE A 49 24.16 -18.12 5.59
CA ILE A 49 24.52 -18.56 6.95
C ILE A 49 24.53 -20.09 7.06
N ALA A 50 23.54 -20.78 6.49
CA ALA A 50 23.50 -22.24 6.50
C ALA A 50 24.66 -22.86 5.70
N SER A 51 24.98 -22.30 4.53
CA SER A 51 26.10 -22.77 3.70
C SER A 51 27.45 -22.54 4.39
N PHE A 52 27.63 -21.40 5.05
CA PHE A 52 28.82 -21.10 5.83
C PHE A 52 28.96 -22.01 7.06
N GLY A 53 27.85 -22.27 7.76
CA GLY A 53 27.82 -23.26 8.85
C GLY A 53 28.23 -24.66 8.38
N MET A 54 27.72 -25.10 7.23
CA MET A 54 28.12 -26.38 6.62
C MET A 54 29.59 -26.39 6.18
N PHE A 55 30.11 -25.27 5.68
CA PHE A 55 31.52 -25.13 5.34
C PHE A 55 32.41 -25.28 6.58
N LEU A 56 32.09 -24.56 7.67
CA LEU A 56 32.84 -24.67 8.93
C LEU A 56 32.74 -26.08 9.54
N PHE A 57 31.55 -26.68 9.50
CA PHE A 57 31.35 -28.05 9.97
C PHE A 57 32.25 -29.05 9.22
N ARG A 58 32.34 -28.94 7.88
CA ARG A 58 33.23 -29.79 7.07
C ARG A 58 34.70 -29.62 7.46
N ILE A 59 35.14 -28.38 7.68
CA ILE A 59 36.51 -28.08 8.11
C ILE A 59 36.77 -28.72 9.48
N ILE A 60 35.91 -28.48 10.46
CA ILE A 60 36.05 -29.02 11.83
C ILE A 60 36.12 -30.55 11.79
N LEU A 61 35.27 -31.20 11.00
CA LEU A 61 35.26 -32.65 10.86
C LEU A 61 36.57 -33.16 10.26
N ILE A 62 37.06 -32.56 9.16
CA ILE A 62 38.32 -32.98 8.51
C ILE A 62 39.50 -32.82 9.47
N PHE A 63 39.61 -31.68 10.16
CA PHE A 63 40.68 -31.44 11.12
C PHE A 63 40.60 -32.37 12.33
N SER A 64 39.41 -32.53 12.92
CA SER A 64 39.21 -33.41 14.08
C SER A 64 39.52 -34.86 13.74
N LEU A 65 39.05 -35.36 12.59
CA LEU A 65 39.33 -36.72 12.13
C LEU A 65 40.82 -36.91 11.79
N GLY A 66 41.45 -35.93 11.17
CA GLY A 66 42.89 -35.96 10.88
C GLY A 66 43.74 -36.02 12.15
N ILE A 67 43.42 -35.20 13.15
CA ILE A 67 44.09 -35.19 14.45
C ILE A 67 43.86 -36.51 15.19
N PHE A 68 42.63 -37.01 15.17
CA PHE A 68 42.27 -38.30 15.78
C PHE A 68 43.11 -39.44 15.19
N LEU A 69 43.14 -39.57 13.86
CA LEU A 69 43.90 -40.63 13.19
C LEU A 69 45.40 -40.50 13.46
N PHE A 70 45.94 -39.28 13.41
CA PHE A 70 47.36 -39.04 13.71
C PHE A 70 47.73 -39.48 15.13
N LEU A 71 46.94 -39.07 16.14
CA LEU A 71 47.19 -39.42 17.54
C LEU A 71 46.95 -40.90 17.82
N ALA A 72 45.90 -41.50 17.27
CA ALA A 72 45.60 -42.92 17.47
C ALA A 72 46.70 -43.82 16.90
N ILE A 73 47.28 -43.46 15.76
CA ILE A 73 48.39 -44.22 15.14
C ILE A 73 49.69 -44.04 15.92
N PHE A 74 50.03 -42.82 16.36
CA PHE A 74 51.32 -42.53 17.00
C PHE A 74 51.36 -42.81 18.51
N LYS A 75 50.25 -42.66 19.24
CA LYS A 75 50.18 -42.87 20.69
C LYS A 75 49.56 -44.20 21.11
N HIS A 76 48.95 -44.96 20.19
CA HIS A 76 48.24 -46.22 20.43
C HIS A 76 47.08 -46.19 21.46
N ASP A 77 46.73 -45.03 22.01
CA ASP A 77 45.53 -44.85 22.83
C ASP A 77 44.40 -44.23 22.00
N TRP A 78 43.46 -45.08 21.60
CA TRP A 78 42.31 -44.71 20.79
C TRP A 78 41.29 -43.86 21.56
N ILE A 79 41.15 -44.08 22.87
CA ILE A 79 40.15 -43.39 23.68
C ILE A 79 40.63 -41.98 24.00
N GLU A 80 41.88 -41.83 24.45
CA GLU A 80 42.46 -40.50 24.71
C GLU A 80 42.53 -39.66 23.43
N SER A 81 42.89 -40.27 22.30
CA SER A 81 42.94 -39.58 21.01
C SER A 81 41.56 -39.09 20.56
N LEU A 82 40.50 -39.89 20.79
CA LEU A 82 39.12 -39.50 20.46
C LEU A 82 38.64 -38.35 21.34
N LEU A 83 38.85 -38.45 22.65
CA LEU A 83 38.47 -37.42 23.61
C LEU A 83 39.18 -36.08 23.30
N PHE A 84 40.45 -36.15 22.91
CA PHE A 84 41.22 -34.96 22.53
C PHE A 84 40.71 -34.33 21.22
N ALA A 85 40.45 -35.14 20.19
CA ALA A 85 39.92 -34.66 18.91
C ALA A 85 38.51 -34.04 19.05
N LEU A 86 37.67 -34.60 19.94
CA LEU A 86 36.36 -34.05 20.28
C LEU A 86 36.48 -32.72 21.02
N ALA A 87 37.39 -32.61 22.00
CA ALA A 87 37.63 -31.37 22.74
C ALA A 87 38.05 -30.23 21.80
N ILE A 88 38.91 -30.51 20.82
CA ILE A 88 39.29 -29.54 19.78
C ILE A 88 38.10 -29.16 18.90
N ALA A 89 37.32 -30.15 18.45
CA ALA A 89 36.17 -29.89 17.59
C ALA A 89 35.14 -28.97 18.27
N VAL A 90 34.83 -29.22 19.54
CA VAL A 90 33.94 -28.37 20.35
C VAL A 90 34.56 -27.00 20.58
N GLY A 91 35.86 -26.92 20.89
CA GLY A 91 36.56 -25.66 21.14
C GLY A 91 36.63 -24.71 19.94
N ILE A 92 36.57 -25.24 18.72
CA ILE A 92 36.60 -24.45 17.47
C ILE A 92 35.17 -24.16 16.94
N SER A 93 34.14 -24.82 17.48
CA SER A 93 32.76 -24.66 17.02
C SER A 93 32.25 -23.21 17.18
N PRO A 94 31.77 -22.57 16.10
CA PRO A 94 31.38 -21.15 16.11
C PRO A 94 29.94 -20.95 16.62
N GLU A 95 29.64 -21.42 17.83
CA GLU A 95 28.28 -21.42 18.40
C GLU A 95 27.71 -20.01 18.64
N LEU A 96 28.60 -19.02 18.80
CA LEU A 96 28.23 -17.64 19.06
C LEU A 96 27.83 -16.86 17.81
N LEU A 97 28.13 -17.37 16.61
CA LEU A 97 27.87 -16.66 15.36
C LEU A 97 26.38 -16.31 15.15
N PRO A 98 25.41 -17.23 15.31
CA PRO A 98 23.99 -16.91 15.19
C PRO A 98 23.52 -15.87 16.21
N VAL A 99 24.09 -15.89 17.41
CA VAL A 99 23.76 -14.95 18.49
C VAL A 99 24.24 -13.54 18.13
N ILE A 100 25.49 -13.41 17.66
CA ILE A 100 26.06 -12.13 17.24
C ILE A 100 25.25 -11.51 16.09
N ILE A 101 24.89 -12.30 15.09
CA ILE A 101 24.06 -11.85 13.96
C ILE A 101 22.71 -11.35 14.47
N THR A 102 22.05 -12.11 15.35
CA THR A 102 20.75 -11.76 15.91
C THR A 102 20.80 -10.45 16.71
N ILE A 103 21.83 -10.27 17.56
CA ILE A 103 22.02 -9.04 18.35
C ILE A 103 22.23 -7.83 17.44
N ASN A 104 23.06 -7.97 16.39
CA ASN A 104 23.32 -6.89 15.46
C ASN A 104 22.09 -6.52 14.64
N LEU A 105 21.36 -7.50 14.11
CA LEU A 105 20.11 -7.26 13.39
C LEU A 105 19.04 -6.66 14.31
N SER A 106 18.96 -7.09 15.57
CA SER A 106 18.04 -6.53 16.56
C SER A 106 18.34 -5.06 16.85
N LYS A 107 19.61 -4.69 17.05
CA LYS A 107 20.02 -3.28 17.14
C LYS A 107 19.68 -2.49 15.87
N GLY A 108 19.81 -3.11 14.70
CA GLY A 108 19.38 -2.55 13.41
C GLY A 108 17.88 -2.28 13.37
N ALA A 109 17.07 -3.25 13.78
CA ALA A 109 15.61 -3.14 13.89
C ALA A 109 15.19 -2.01 14.83
N GLN A 110 15.85 -1.87 15.99
CA GLN A 110 15.61 -0.78 16.93
C GLN A 110 15.92 0.59 16.30
N LYS A 111 17.03 0.73 15.56
CA LYS A 111 17.36 1.97 14.83
C LYS A 111 16.33 2.30 13.75
N MET A 112 15.84 1.28 13.01
CA MET A 112 14.79 1.44 12.00
C MET A 112 13.44 1.85 12.63
N SER A 113 13.09 1.27 13.78
CA SER A 113 11.86 1.62 14.50
C SER A 113 11.84 3.08 14.95
N LYS A 114 12.98 3.63 15.35
CA LYS A 114 13.11 5.07 15.66
C LYS A 114 12.87 5.98 14.44
N LYS A 115 12.91 5.42 13.22
CA LYS A 115 12.58 6.09 11.96
C LYS A 115 11.21 5.67 11.40
N HIS A 116 10.30 5.18 12.26
CA HIS A 116 8.95 4.71 11.89
C HIS A 116 8.92 3.51 10.93
N VAL A 117 9.99 2.70 10.88
CA VAL A 117 10.03 1.44 10.11
C VAL A 117 9.95 0.25 11.05
N ILE A 118 8.87 -0.53 10.95
CA ILE A 118 8.66 -1.71 11.80
C ILE A 118 9.19 -2.96 11.10
N VAL A 119 10.23 -3.57 11.67
CA VAL A 119 10.83 -4.81 11.17
C VAL A 119 10.15 -6.01 11.85
N LYS A 120 9.40 -6.80 11.09
CA LYS A 120 8.75 -8.04 11.60
C LYS A 120 9.66 -9.27 11.56
N ARG A 121 10.66 -9.28 10.68
CA ARG A 121 11.65 -10.36 10.52
C ARG A 121 13.03 -9.75 10.43
N LEU A 122 13.92 -10.11 11.34
CA LEU A 122 15.27 -9.52 11.43
C LEU A 122 16.07 -9.69 10.13
N MET A 123 15.98 -10.85 9.48
CA MET A 123 16.67 -11.13 8.21
C MET A 123 16.24 -10.20 7.06
N SER A 124 15.02 -9.63 7.12
CA SER A 124 14.54 -8.70 6.09
C SER A 124 15.28 -7.37 6.08
N ILE A 125 16.07 -7.05 7.11
CA ILE A 125 16.98 -5.90 7.11
C ILE A 125 18.09 -6.08 6.07
N GLU A 126 18.65 -7.30 6.00
CA GLU A 126 19.73 -7.64 5.09
C GLU A 126 19.20 -7.78 3.66
N ASP A 127 18.06 -8.46 3.48
CA ASP A 127 17.38 -8.58 2.18
C ASP A 127 17.12 -7.19 1.56
N LEU A 128 16.70 -6.22 2.37
CA LEU A 128 16.46 -4.85 1.91
C LEU A 128 17.77 -4.15 1.47
N GLY A 129 18.88 -4.44 2.14
CA GLY A 129 20.20 -3.92 1.77
C GLY A 129 20.75 -4.51 0.48
N ASN A 130 20.38 -5.76 0.18
CA ASN A 130 20.82 -6.49 -1.01
C ASN A 130 19.78 -6.47 -2.16
N THR A 131 18.80 -5.58 -2.12
CA THR A 131 17.73 -5.54 -3.12
C THR A 131 18.20 -4.86 -4.42
N ASP A 132 18.17 -5.60 -5.53
CA ASP A 132 18.46 -5.04 -6.88
C ASP A 132 17.21 -4.48 -7.57
N VAL A 133 16.03 -5.06 -7.29
CA VAL A 133 14.76 -4.70 -7.96
C VAL A 133 13.71 -4.36 -6.91
N LEU A 134 13.25 -3.11 -6.92
CA LEU A 134 12.16 -2.64 -6.07
C LEU A 134 10.85 -2.64 -6.85
N CYS A 135 10.00 -3.64 -6.60
CA CYS A 135 8.61 -3.62 -7.05
C CYS A 135 7.76 -2.86 -6.02
N THR A 136 7.13 -1.77 -6.46
CA THR A 136 6.29 -0.92 -5.60
C THR A 136 4.89 -0.80 -6.20
N ASP A 137 3.87 -0.74 -5.33
CA ASP A 137 2.51 -0.42 -5.77
C ASP A 137 2.36 1.09 -5.96
N LYS A 138 1.45 1.51 -6.83
CA LYS A 138 1.18 2.93 -7.05
C LYS A 138 0.26 3.48 -5.98
N THR A 139 -0.93 2.90 -5.84
CA THR A 139 -2.02 3.49 -5.06
C THR A 139 -1.84 3.16 -3.58
N GLY A 140 -1.73 4.17 -2.73
CA GLY A 140 -1.51 3.98 -1.29
C GLY A 140 -0.06 3.69 -0.90
N THR A 141 0.87 3.60 -1.86
CA THR A 141 2.31 3.46 -1.60
C THR A 141 3.09 4.62 -2.22
N LEU A 142 3.13 4.76 -3.55
CA LEU A 142 3.72 5.95 -4.21
C LEU A 142 2.80 7.18 -4.12
N THR A 143 1.49 6.95 -4.13
CA THR A 143 0.48 7.99 -3.98
C THR A 143 -0.24 7.83 -2.66
N ALA A 144 -0.72 8.93 -2.08
CA ALA A 144 -1.45 8.92 -0.82
C ALA A 144 -2.85 8.27 -0.91
N GLY A 145 -3.25 7.75 -2.08
CA GLY A 145 -4.54 7.09 -2.27
C GLY A 145 -5.75 8.03 -2.20
N ASN A 146 -5.53 9.33 -2.00
CA ASN A 146 -6.53 10.36 -2.01
C ASN A 146 -6.50 11.16 -3.32
N ILE A 147 -7.68 11.56 -3.79
CA ILE A 147 -7.78 12.51 -4.88
C ILE A 147 -7.56 13.90 -4.32
N ALA A 148 -6.76 14.72 -5.01
CA ALA A 148 -6.54 16.11 -4.67
C ALA A 148 -6.80 17.00 -5.90
N LEU A 149 -7.49 18.12 -5.69
CA LEU A 149 -7.58 19.17 -6.70
C LEU A 149 -6.22 19.83 -6.84
N LYS A 150 -5.60 19.70 -8.01
CA LYS A 150 -4.29 20.31 -8.31
C LYS A 150 -4.46 21.74 -8.84
N ASP A 151 -5.29 21.91 -9.86
CA ASP A 151 -5.52 23.18 -10.52
C ASP A 151 -6.97 23.32 -11.03
N TYR A 152 -7.37 24.58 -11.27
CA TYR A 152 -8.64 24.97 -11.86
C TYR A 152 -8.39 26.14 -12.82
N PHE A 153 -8.89 26.04 -14.05
CA PHE A 153 -8.60 27.00 -15.10
C PHE A 153 -9.82 27.27 -15.97
N ASP A 154 -9.88 28.46 -16.55
CA ASP A 154 -10.77 28.77 -17.67
C ASP A 154 -10.22 28.25 -19.00
N PHE A 155 -10.94 28.54 -20.10
CA PHE A 155 -10.53 28.13 -21.46
C PHE A 155 -9.18 28.71 -21.89
N ASN A 156 -8.79 29.87 -21.33
CA ASN A 156 -7.52 30.53 -21.60
C ASN A 156 -6.39 30.04 -20.67
N LYS A 157 -6.64 29.01 -19.86
CA LYS A 157 -5.71 28.46 -18.85
C LYS A 157 -5.40 29.44 -17.71
N ASN A 158 -6.23 30.47 -17.49
CA ASN A 158 -6.08 31.36 -16.36
C ASN A 158 -6.79 30.78 -15.13
N LYS A 159 -6.19 30.97 -13.95
CA LYS A 159 -6.83 30.57 -12.69
C LYS A 159 -8.02 31.48 -12.42
N ASN A 160 -9.22 30.94 -12.54
CA ASN A 160 -10.46 31.68 -12.38
C ASN A 160 -11.24 31.20 -11.13
N GLN A 161 -11.38 32.08 -10.14
CA GLN A 161 -12.07 31.76 -8.88
C GLN A 161 -13.57 31.50 -9.07
N GLU A 162 -14.19 32.03 -10.12
CA GLU A 162 -15.59 31.75 -10.44
C GLU A 162 -15.81 30.27 -10.75
N ILE A 163 -14.87 29.63 -11.45
CA ILE A 163 -14.94 28.20 -11.76
C ILE A 163 -14.86 27.37 -10.47
N LEU A 164 -13.94 27.73 -9.57
CA LEU A 164 -13.85 27.08 -8.26
C LEU A 164 -15.14 27.30 -7.45
N LYS A 165 -15.72 28.51 -7.48
CA LYS A 165 -17.00 28.81 -6.82
C LYS A 165 -18.14 27.94 -7.36
N TYR A 166 -18.30 27.85 -8.69
CA TYR A 166 -19.34 27.00 -9.29
C TYR A 166 -19.11 25.52 -8.98
N SER A 167 -17.87 25.06 -8.98
CA SER A 167 -17.51 23.70 -8.58
C SER A 167 -17.87 23.40 -7.12
N LEU A 168 -17.69 24.37 -6.21
CA LEU A 168 -18.07 24.26 -4.79
C LEU A 168 -19.58 24.32 -4.57
N LEU A 169 -20.30 25.16 -5.31
CA LEU A 169 -21.77 25.25 -5.25
C LEU A 169 -22.44 23.99 -5.81
N CYS A 170 -21.87 23.41 -6.87
CA CYS A 170 -22.33 22.14 -7.45
C CYS A 170 -21.92 20.94 -6.58
N ASN A 171 -21.16 21.15 -5.51
CA ASN A 171 -20.85 20.12 -4.53
C ASN A 171 -21.88 20.12 -3.40
N ILE A 172 -22.77 19.13 -3.44
CA ILE A 172 -23.87 18.93 -2.47
C ILE A 172 -23.34 18.82 -1.04
N PHE A 173 -22.11 18.31 -0.86
CA PHE A 173 -21.46 18.09 0.42
C PHE A 173 -21.10 19.39 1.17
N THR A 174 -20.93 20.49 0.45
CA THR A 174 -20.63 21.79 1.06
C THR A 174 -21.81 22.31 1.89
N ILE A 175 -23.03 21.82 1.61
CA ILE A 175 -24.29 22.38 2.14
C ILE A 175 -25.14 21.32 2.86
N SER A 176 -25.06 20.03 2.47
CA SER A 176 -25.77 18.92 3.14
C SER A 176 -24.78 18.05 3.93
N LYS A 177 -24.96 17.96 5.25
CA LYS A 177 -24.06 17.25 6.18
C LYS A 177 -24.05 15.71 6.07
N ASN A 178 -24.92 15.10 5.26
CA ASN A 178 -25.29 13.68 5.43
C ASN A 178 -25.18 12.76 4.20
N ILE A 179 -24.61 13.20 3.07
CA ILE A 179 -24.53 12.35 1.86
C ILE A 179 -23.07 12.12 1.52
N THR A 180 -22.54 10.91 1.79
CA THR A 180 -21.20 10.44 1.39
C THR A 180 -20.84 10.93 -0.02
N GLY A 181 -19.79 11.76 -0.12
CA GLY A 181 -19.43 12.45 -1.34
C GLY A 181 -18.58 11.56 -2.24
N ASN A 182 -18.60 11.83 -3.55
CA ASN A 182 -17.61 11.25 -4.45
C ASN A 182 -16.21 11.78 -4.03
N PRO A 183 -15.14 10.95 -4.06
CA PRO A 183 -13.77 11.40 -3.82
C PRO A 183 -13.34 12.68 -4.56
N LEU A 184 -13.86 12.95 -5.77
CA LEU A 184 -13.61 14.19 -6.50
C LEU A 184 -14.17 15.44 -5.77
N ASP A 185 -15.36 15.30 -5.19
CA ASP A 185 -16.07 16.37 -4.50
C ASP A 185 -15.41 16.67 -3.16
N GLU A 186 -14.99 15.63 -2.45
CA GLU A 186 -14.20 15.76 -1.23
C GLU A 186 -12.88 16.50 -1.51
N ALA A 187 -12.21 16.18 -2.61
CA ALA A 187 -10.96 16.83 -3.02
C ALA A 187 -11.12 18.35 -3.24
N ILE A 188 -12.20 18.76 -3.92
CA ILE A 188 -12.51 20.18 -4.17
C ILE A 188 -12.82 20.90 -2.85
N LEU A 189 -13.64 20.29 -1.99
CA LEU A 189 -14.00 20.87 -0.69
C LEU A 189 -12.78 21.01 0.23
N TYR A 190 -11.94 19.98 0.28
CA TYR A 190 -10.69 20.00 1.05
C TYR A 190 -9.76 21.12 0.57
N PHE A 191 -9.58 21.27 -0.75
CA PHE A 191 -8.79 22.35 -1.33
C PHE A 191 -9.34 23.73 -0.92
N ALA A 192 -10.66 23.93 -1.00
CA ALA A 192 -11.27 25.21 -0.63
C ALA A 192 -11.16 25.51 0.87
N LYS A 193 -11.31 24.51 1.74
CA LYS A 193 -11.12 24.66 3.20
C LYS A 193 -9.67 25.06 3.52
N LYS A 194 -8.70 24.35 2.94
CA LYS A 194 -7.26 24.62 3.15
C LYS A 194 -6.85 26.02 2.72
N ASN A 195 -7.47 26.57 1.69
CA ASN A 195 -7.17 27.92 1.17
C ASN A 195 -8.14 29.01 1.68
N HIS A 196 -9.01 28.72 2.65
CA HIS A 196 -10.01 29.67 3.19
C HIS A 196 -10.95 30.26 2.12
N LEU A 197 -11.28 29.47 1.09
CA LEU A 197 -12.13 29.85 -0.05
C LEU A 197 -13.59 29.37 0.10
N THR A 198 -13.95 28.75 1.22
CA THR A 198 -15.34 28.32 1.49
C THR A 198 -16.33 29.48 1.54
N LYS A 199 -15.86 30.69 1.86
CA LYS A 199 -16.67 31.93 1.84
C LYS A 199 -17.23 32.27 0.45
N LEU A 200 -16.67 31.71 -0.64
CA LEU A 200 -17.16 31.93 -2.00
C LEU A 200 -18.60 31.44 -2.19
N THR A 201 -19.04 30.44 -1.41
CA THR A 201 -20.41 29.91 -1.46
C THR A 201 -21.37 30.61 -0.50
N SER A 202 -20.92 31.63 0.25
CA SER A 202 -21.76 32.33 1.22
C SER A 202 -22.94 33.05 0.58
N GLY A 203 -24.11 32.89 1.20
CA GLY A 203 -25.37 33.49 0.77
C GLY A 203 -26.07 32.75 -0.37
N TYR A 204 -25.60 31.57 -0.78
CA TYR A 204 -26.31 30.67 -1.68
C TYR A 204 -27.07 29.60 -0.89
N LYS A 205 -28.31 29.33 -1.29
CA LYS A 205 -29.14 28.24 -0.76
C LYS A 205 -29.39 27.21 -1.85
N ILE A 206 -29.20 25.92 -1.56
CA ILE A 206 -29.61 24.85 -2.49
C ILE A 206 -31.14 24.74 -2.47
N ILE A 207 -31.74 24.78 -3.64
CA ILE A 207 -33.17 24.58 -3.85
C ILE A 207 -33.45 23.13 -4.22
N ASP A 208 -32.68 22.61 -5.18
CA ASP A 208 -32.83 21.24 -5.67
C ASP A 208 -31.49 20.73 -6.22
N SER A 209 -31.34 19.42 -6.29
CA SER A 209 -30.14 18.78 -6.81
C SER A 209 -30.46 17.48 -7.52
N LEU A 210 -29.78 17.26 -8.63
CA LEU A 210 -29.79 16.01 -9.35
C LEU A 210 -28.40 15.39 -9.26
N SER A 211 -28.30 14.28 -8.53
CA SER A 211 -27.06 13.53 -8.34
C SER A 211 -26.41 13.11 -9.65
N PHE A 212 -25.14 12.72 -9.57
CA PHE A 212 -24.40 12.28 -10.74
C PHE A 212 -25.07 11.08 -11.40
N ASP A 213 -25.39 11.25 -12.69
CA ASP A 213 -26.01 10.23 -13.52
C ASP A 213 -24.94 9.66 -14.46
N PHE A 214 -24.72 8.35 -14.43
CA PHE A 214 -23.72 7.68 -15.27
C PHE A 214 -24.05 7.69 -16.77
N ILE A 215 -25.32 7.82 -17.14
CA ILE A 215 -25.76 7.94 -18.54
C ILE A 215 -25.41 9.34 -19.04
N ARG A 216 -25.77 10.38 -18.27
CA ARG A 216 -25.49 11.78 -18.63
C ARG A 216 -24.07 12.24 -18.31
N ARG A 217 -23.33 11.45 -17.51
CA ARG A 217 -22.00 11.69 -16.92
C ARG A 217 -21.85 13.09 -16.30
N ARG A 218 -22.91 13.58 -15.65
CA ARG A 218 -22.96 14.92 -15.04
C ARG A 218 -23.94 14.96 -13.88
N MET A 219 -23.79 15.96 -13.02
CA MET A 219 -24.72 16.32 -11.95
C MET A 219 -25.09 17.79 -12.04
N SER A 220 -26.20 18.16 -11.42
CA SER A 220 -26.69 19.53 -11.46
C SER A 220 -27.28 19.95 -10.13
N VAL A 221 -27.11 21.22 -9.78
CA VAL A 221 -27.65 21.81 -8.56
C VAL A 221 -28.30 23.14 -8.92
N ILE A 222 -29.48 23.39 -8.37
CA ILE A 222 -30.15 24.69 -8.44
C ILE A 222 -29.84 25.41 -7.13
N VAL A 223 -29.20 26.57 -7.24
CA VAL A 223 -28.90 27.45 -6.11
C VAL A 223 -29.62 28.78 -6.23
N GLU A 224 -29.98 29.38 -5.11
CA GLU A 224 -30.65 30.68 -5.04
C GLU A 224 -29.83 31.66 -4.19
N LYS A 225 -29.67 32.89 -4.69
CA LYS A 225 -29.07 34.01 -3.96
C LYS A 225 -29.76 35.31 -4.35
N LYS A 226 -30.21 36.10 -3.36
CA LYS A 226 -30.93 37.37 -3.59
C LYS A 226 -32.09 37.25 -4.60
N SER A 227 -32.91 36.20 -4.46
CA SER A 227 -34.03 35.87 -5.35
C SER A 227 -33.66 35.55 -6.81
N GLN A 228 -32.38 35.38 -7.13
CA GLN A 228 -31.92 34.86 -8.41
C GLN A 228 -31.57 33.38 -8.30
N ARG A 229 -32.06 32.58 -9.24
CA ARG A 229 -31.78 31.14 -9.31
C ARG A 229 -30.77 30.84 -10.41
N LEU A 230 -29.81 29.99 -10.09
CA LEU A 230 -28.76 29.53 -10.99
C LEU A 230 -28.77 28.01 -11.04
N LEU A 231 -28.84 27.45 -12.25
CA LEU A 231 -28.61 26.02 -12.48
C LEU A 231 -27.11 25.84 -12.77
N ILE A 232 -26.42 25.10 -11.91
CA ILE A 232 -24.99 24.81 -12.06
C ILE A 232 -24.83 23.33 -12.35
N CYS A 233 -24.06 23.00 -13.39
CA CYS A 233 -23.77 21.62 -13.77
C CYS A 233 -22.26 21.37 -13.78
N LYS A 234 -21.84 20.18 -13.32
CA LYS A 234 -20.48 19.67 -13.48
C LYS A 234 -20.51 18.22 -13.94
N GLY A 235 -19.56 17.82 -14.76
CA GLY A 235 -19.49 16.47 -15.31
C GLY A 235 -18.27 16.26 -16.19
N ALA A 236 -18.29 15.20 -16.99
CA ALA A 236 -17.31 14.99 -18.04
C ALA A 236 -17.27 16.21 -18.98
N VAL A 237 -16.07 16.62 -19.38
CA VAL A 237 -15.86 17.82 -20.21
C VAL A 237 -16.64 17.70 -21.52
N GLU A 238 -16.58 16.52 -22.16
CA GLU A 238 -17.23 16.27 -23.44
C GLU A 238 -18.76 16.35 -23.34
N GLU A 239 -19.34 15.84 -22.24
CA GLU A 239 -20.79 15.88 -22.02
C GLU A 239 -21.29 17.26 -21.63
N THR A 240 -20.48 18.02 -20.90
CA THR A 240 -20.80 19.42 -20.55
C THR A 240 -20.76 20.29 -21.81
N LEU A 241 -19.73 20.13 -22.65
CA LEU A 241 -19.60 20.93 -23.88
C LEU A 241 -20.74 20.71 -24.87
N LYS A 242 -21.26 19.48 -25.00
CA LYS A 242 -22.40 19.16 -25.88
C LYS A 242 -23.68 19.96 -25.58
N ILE A 243 -23.86 20.40 -24.34
CA ILE A 243 -25.06 21.13 -23.90
C ILE A 243 -24.80 22.64 -23.74
N CYS A 244 -23.57 23.10 -23.96
CA CYS A 244 -23.20 24.51 -23.90
C CYS A 244 -23.38 25.16 -25.28
N ARG A 245 -24.09 26.29 -25.33
CA ARG A 245 -24.24 27.11 -26.55
C ARG A 245 -23.30 28.30 -26.60
N GLN A 246 -22.81 28.75 -25.44
CA GLN A 246 -21.96 29.92 -25.29
C GLN A 246 -20.88 29.61 -24.27
N VAL A 247 -19.70 30.19 -24.50
CA VAL A 247 -18.59 30.21 -23.57
C VAL A 247 -18.40 31.65 -23.12
N ILE A 248 -18.43 31.87 -21.81
CA ILE A 248 -18.10 33.15 -21.22
C ILE A 248 -16.59 33.11 -20.95
N LEU A 249 -15.84 33.92 -21.70
CA LEU A 249 -14.39 34.07 -21.59
C LEU A 249 -14.03 35.08 -20.48
#